data_AF-A0A0C1E589-F1
#
_entry.id   AF-A0A0C1E589-F1
#
_cell.length_a   1.000
_cell.length_b   1.000
_cell.length_c   1.000
_cell.angle_alpha   90.00
_cell.angle_beta   90.00
_cell.angle_gamma   90.00
#
_symmetry.space_group_name_H-M   'P 1'
#
loop_
_entity.id
_entity.type
_entity.pdbx_description
1 polymer ?
#
loop_
_entity_poly.entity_id
_entity_poly.type
_entity_poly.pdbx_seq_one_letter_code
_entity_poly.pdbx_strand_id
1 'polypeptide(L)'
;MVKGLCIKTKLKKDHIEEIRHWFRDLNERMDEVLESLENEKIFVESAFLDMQGDDLYLIYNIKAEDIAYAYRVFEHSVLQIDVDYKACWRKYCEGRVVLETLLDVDRFSKL
;
A
#
# COMPACT_ATOMS: atom_id res chain seq x y z
N MET A 1 5.91 -10.19 -16.55
CA MET A 1 5.57 -8.80 -16.95
C MET A 1 4.99 -8.15 -15.72
N VAL A 2 5.60 -7.06 -15.26
CA VAL A 2 5.12 -6.31 -14.11
C VAL A 2 3.74 -5.73 -14.42
N LYS A 3 2.80 -5.84 -13.48
CA LYS A 3 1.43 -5.32 -13.60
C LYS A 3 1.18 -4.28 -12.53
N GLY A 4 0.55 -3.18 -12.93
CA GLY A 4 0.05 -2.14 -12.06
C GLY A 4 -1.34 -2.46 -11.52
N LEU A 5 -1.60 -2.07 -10.28
CA LEU A 5 -2.94 -1.96 -9.74
C LEU A 5 -3.05 -0.68 -8.89
N CYS A 6 -4.25 -0.14 -8.84
CA CYS A 6 -4.58 0.96 -7.95
C CYS A 6 -5.68 0.54 -6.97
N ILE A 7 -5.45 0.72 -5.66
CA ILE A 7 -6.45 0.44 -4.63
C ILE A 7 -6.90 1.76 -4.01
N LYS A 8 -8.21 1.99 -3.96
CA LYS A 8 -8.81 3.06 -3.16
C LYS A 8 -9.42 2.45 -1.91
N THR A 9 -8.90 2.84 -0.75
CA THR A 9 -9.36 2.36 0.56
C THR A 9 -10.03 3.49 1.31
N LYS A 10 -11.27 3.31 1.75
CA LYS A 10 -11.95 4.29 2.61
C LYS A 10 -11.38 4.24 4.02
N LEU A 11 -11.06 5.40 4.56
CA LEU A 11 -10.48 5.59 5.89
C LEU A 11 -11.53 6.11 6.86
N LYS A 12 -11.38 5.76 8.15
CA LYS A 12 -12.14 6.36 9.23
C LYS A 12 -11.73 7.83 9.41
N LYS A 13 -12.71 8.73 9.30
CA LYS A 13 -12.50 10.18 9.25
C LYS A 13 -11.88 10.80 10.51
N ASP A 14 -12.15 10.22 11.69
CA ASP A 14 -11.76 10.81 12.98
C ASP A 14 -10.30 10.49 13.38
N HIS A 15 -9.53 9.82 12.52
CA HIS A 15 -8.18 9.33 12.83
C HIS A 15 -7.08 9.88 11.92
N ILE A 16 -7.29 11.04 11.28
CA ILE A 16 -6.37 11.54 10.25
C ILE A 16 -4.95 11.76 10.76
N GLU A 17 -4.78 12.25 11.99
CA GLU A 17 -3.45 12.51 12.54
C GLU A 17 -2.71 11.22 12.89
N GLU A 18 -3.42 10.21 13.38
CA GLU A 18 -2.83 8.89 13.62
C GLU A 18 -2.51 8.17 12.31
N ILE A 19 -3.32 8.34 11.26
CA ILE A 19 -3.01 7.81 9.92
C ILE A 19 -1.75 8.48 9.38
N ARG A 20 -1.62 9.81 9.52
CA ARG A 20 -0.38 10.53 9.14
C ARG A 20 0.82 10.05 9.94
N HIS A 21 0.64 9.78 11.23
CA HIS A 21 1.69 9.22 12.07
C HIS A 21 2.13 7.84 11.58
N TRP A 22 1.19 6.95 11.30
CA TRP A 22 1.47 5.63 10.74
C TRP A 22 2.34 5.72 9.48
N PHE A 23 2.03 6.62 8.53
CA PHE A 23 2.87 6.80 7.35
C PHE A 23 4.21 7.47 7.63
N ARG A 24 4.33 8.33 8.65
CA ARG A 24 5.64 8.82 9.10
C ARG A 24 6.50 7.68 9.63
N ASP A 25 5.92 6.78 10.43
CA ASP A 25 6.63 5.64 11.00
C ASP A 25 7.12 4.69 9.89
N LEU A 26 6.31 4.46 8.85
CA LEU A 26 6.74 3.70 7.67
C LEU A 26 7.94 4.38 6.96
N ASN A 27 7.92 5.72 6.82
CA ASN A 27 9.01 6.46 6.20
C ASN A 27 10.30 6.44 7.04
N GLU A 28 10.19 6.47 8.36
CA GLU A 28 11.32 6.38 9.29
C GLU A 28 11.93 4.97 9.34
N ARG A 29 11.14 3.94 9.02
CA ARG A 29 11.54 2.52 8.97
C ARG A 29 11.71 2.00 7.54
N MET A 30 12.25 2.84 6.65
CA MET A 30 12.33 2.55 5.21
C MET A 30 13.06 1.23 4.88
N ASP A 31 14.11 0.88 5.61
CA ASP A 31 14.85 -0.37 5.37
C ASP A 31 13.96 -1.61 5.56
N GLU A 32 13.10 -1.61 6.59
CA GLU A 32 12.13 -2.70 6.82
C GLU A 32 11.04 -2.72 5.76
N VAL A 33 10.57 -1.54 5.32
CA VAL A 33 9.58 -1.44 4.23
C VAL A 33 10.17 -2.00 2.94
N LEU A 34 11.41 -1.66 2.59
CA LEU A 34 12.08 -2.17 1.41
C LEU A 34 12.31 -3.69 1.49
N GLU A 35 12.67 -4.23 2.67
CA GLU A 35 12.78 -5.68 2.89
C GLU A 35 11.43 -6.40 2.65
N SER A 36 10.33 -5.83 3.15
CA SER A 36 8.98 -6.35 2.91
C SER A 36 8.65 -6.36 1.41
N LEU A 37 8.86 -5.24 0.71
CA LEU A 37 8.57 -5.14 -0.72
C LEU A 37 9.42 -6.10 -1.57
N GLU A 38 10.69 -6.32 -1.21
CA GLU A 38 11.57 -7.28 -1.87
C GLU A 38 11.03 -8.72 -1.73
N ASN A 39 10.62 -9.11 -0.52
CA ASN A 39 10.02 -10.43 -0.27
C ASN A 39 8.73 -10.63 -1.08
N GLU A 40 7.93 -9.57 -1.23
CA GLU A 40 6.67 -9.57 -1.97
C GLU A 40 6.85 -9.46 -3.50
N LYS A 41 8.07 -9.15 -3.96
CA LYS A 41 8.40 -8.85 -5.37
C LYS A 41 7.62 -7.65 -5.91
N ILE A 42 7.43 -6.64 -5.07
CA ILE A 42 6.85 -5.35 -5.44
C ILE A 42 7.97 -4.42 -5.89
N PHE A 43 7.82 -3.86 -7.09
CA PHE A 43 8.78 -2.92 -7.69
C PHE A 43 8.44 -1.47 -7.37
N VAL A 44 7.14 -1.17 -7.21
CA VAL A 44 6.65 0.16 -6.84
C VAL A 44 5.51 -0.02 -5.88
N GLU A 45 5.58 0.68 -4.76
CA GLU A 45 4.43 1.01 -3.94
C GLU A 45 4.44 2.52 -3.71
N SER A 46 3.30 3.16 -3.93
CA SER A 46 3.12 4.57 -3.61
C SER A 46 1.75 4.77 -2.98
N ALA A 47 1.75 5.38 -1.81
CA ALA A 47 0.54 5.64 -1.02
C ALA A 47 0.23 7.15 -1.01
N PHE A 48 -1.02 7.51 -1.28
CA PHE A 48 -1.48 8.90 -1.29
C PHE A 48 -2.75 9.05 -0.45
N LEU A 49 -2.86 10.16 0.27
CA LEU A 49 -4.09 10.54 0.95
C LEU A 49 -4.95 11.39 0.02
N ASP A 50 -6.18 10.95 -0.23
CA ASP A 50 -7.21 11.64 -1.02
C ASP A 50 -8.32 12.12 -0.06
N MET A 51 -8.46 13.44 0.10
CA MET A 51 -9.47 14.07 0.95
C MET A 51 -10.58 14.67 0.06
N GLN A 52 -11.79 14.14 0.17
CA GLN A 52 -12.94 14.59 -0.62
C GLN A 52 -14.07 15.04 0.30
N GLY A 53 -14.09 16.34 0.61
CA GLY A 53 -15.00 16.86 1.64
C GLY A 53 -14.71 16.20 2.99
N ASP A 54 -15.72 15.53 3.57
CA ASP A 54 -15.60 14.83 4.84
C ASP A 54 -15.08 13.38 4.71
N ASP A 55 -14.97 12.86 3.48
CA ASP A 55 -14.46 11.52 3.23
C ASP A 55 -12.93 11.52 3.07
N LEU A 56 -12.30 10.50 3.63
CA LEU A 56 -10.85 10.25 3.54
C LEU A 56 -10.61 8.93 2.83
N TYR A 57 -9.64 8.93 1.91
CA TYR A 57 -9.24 7.74 1.19
C TYR A 57 -7.72 7.60 1.14
N LEU A 58 -7.27 6.35 1.18
CA LEU A 58 -5.89 5.97 0.91
C LEU A 58 -5.81 5.33 -0.48
N ILE A 59 -4.98 5.92 -1.33
CA ILE A 59 -4.76 5.48 -2.70
C ILE A 59 -3.39 4.80 -2.78
N TYR A 60 -3.38 3.49 -3.03
CA TYR A 60 -2.17 2.74 -3.32
C TYR A 60 -2.02 2.53 -4.80
N ASN A 61 -0.86 2.87 -5.36
CA ASN A 61 -0.42 2.46 -6.68
C ASN A 61 0.72 1.44 -6.53
N ILE A 62 0.48 0.20 -6.94
CA ILE A 62 1.40 -0.93 -6.75
C ILE A 62 1.79 -1.50 -8.10
N LYS A 63 3.06 -1.85 -8.29
CA LYS A 63 3.54 -2.65 -9.43
C LYS A 63 4.29 -3.89 -8.94
N ALA A 64 3.84 -5.07 -9.34
CA ALA A 64 4.49 -6.34 -9.02
C ALA A 64 4.48 -7.32 -10.21
N GLU A 65 5.34 -8.32 -10.19
CA GLU A 65 5.30 -9.41 -11.18
C GLU A 65 4.05 -10.30 -11.04
N ASP A 66 3.69 -10.62 -9.79
CA ASP A 66 2.52 -11.42 -9.43
C ASP A 66 1.87 -10.84 -8.17
N ILE A 67 0.77 -10.12 -8.36
CA ILE A 67 0.00 -9.49 -7.28
C ILE A 67 -0.55 -10.54 -6.30
N ALA A 68 -0.96 -11.72 -6.79
CA ALA A 68 -1.48 -12.75 -5.93
C ALA A 68 -0.37 -13.37 -5.07
N TYR A 69 0.85 -13.46 -5.60
CA TYR A 69 2.03 -13.83 -4.83
C TYR A 69 2.35 -12.78 -3.76
N ALA A 70 2.45 -11.50 -4.13
CA ALA A 70 2.71 -10.41 -3.19
C ALA A 70 1.73 -10.44 -2.01
N TYR A 71 0.42 -10.55 -2.30
CA TYR A 71 -0.60 -10.67 -1.26
C TYR A 71 -0.42 -11.90 -0.35
N ARG A 72 -0.07 -13.06 -0.91
CA ARG A 72 0.18 -14.27 -0.10
C ARG A 72 1.40 -14.10 0.81
N VAL A 73 2.47 -13.49 0.31
CA VAL A 73 3.68 -13.23 1.11
C VAL A 73 3.35 -12.25 2.23
N PHE A 74 2.73 -11.11 1.90
CA PHE A 74 2.29 -10.12 2.89
C PHE A 74 1.43 -10.76 3.98
N GLU A 75 0.41 -11.54 3.60
CA GLU A 75 -0.54 -12.18 4.54
C GLU A 75 0.19 -13.04 5.59
N HIS A 76 1.22 -13.79 5.18
CA HIS A 76 1.99 -14.70 6.04
C HIS A 76 3.29 -14.09 6.59
N SER A 77 3.58 -12.82 6.28
CA SER A 77 4.80 -12.16 6.75
C SER A 77 4.85 -12.07 8.28
N VAL A 78 6.07 -12.31 8.80
CA VAL A 78 6.43 -12.20 10.21
C VAL A 78 7.28 -10.96 10.49
N LEU A 79 7.58 -10.13 9.48
CA LEU A 79 8.29 -8.87 9.68
C LEU A 79 7.45 -7.96 10.56
N GLN A 80 8.08 -7.28 11.52
CA GLN A 80 7.37 -6.45 12.47
C GLN A 80 6.63 -5.30 11.77
N ILE A 81 7.24 -4.73 10.72
CA ILE A 81 6.62 -3.67 9.90
C ILE A 81 5.28 -4.11 9.30
N ASP A 82 5.15 -5.36 8.84
CA ASP A 82 3.92 -5.89 8.25
C ASP A 82 2.88 -6.21 9.32
N VAL A 83 3.32 -6.69 10.49
CA VAL A 83 2.44 -6.89 11.65
C VAL A 83 1.81 -5.57 12.08
N ASP A 84 2.63 -4.52 12.21
CA ASP A 84 2.21 -3.17 12.58
C ASP A 84 1.31 -2.56 11.50
N TYR A 85 1.68 -2.71 10.23
CA TYR A 85 0.86 -2.28 9.09
C TYR A 85 -0.52 -2.93 9.13
N LYS A 86 -0.61 -4.26 9.28
CA LYS A 86 -1.89 -4.99 9.36
C LYS A 86 -2.73 -4.50 10.54
N ALA A 87 -2.12 -4.17 11.67
CA ALA A 87 -2.82 -3.61 12.83
C ALA A 87 -3.38 -2.22 12.53
N CYS A 88 -2.59 -1.33 11.93
CA CYS A 88 -3.04 0.00 11.51
C CYS A 88 -4.14 -0.09 10.45
N TRP A 89 -4.00 -0.98 9.46
CA TRP A 89 -5.02 -1.21 8.44
C TRP A 89 -6.34 -1.63 9.07
N ARG A 90 -6.35 -2.62 9.97
CA ARG A 90 -7.57 -3.05 10.69
C ARG A 90 -8.18 -1.92 11.52
N LYS A 91 -7.34 -1.06 12.10
CA LYS A 91 -7.78 0.06 12.94
C LYS A 91 -8.43 1.17 12.12
N TYR A 92 -7.83 1.56 10.99
CA TYR A 92 -8.15 2.80 10.28
C TYR A 92 -8.93 2.62 8.98
N CYS A 93 -8.93 1.44 8.36
CA CYS A 93 -9.59 1.19 7.08
C CYS A 93 -10.99 0.61 7.25
N GLU A 94 -11.95 1.05 6.42
CA GLU A 94 -13.35 0.57 6.44
C GLU A 94 -13.67 -0.39 5.29
N GLY A 95 -12.98 -0.24 4.17
CA GLY A 95 -13.19 -1.06 2.98
C GLY A 95 -12.32 -0.58 1.82
N ARG A 96 -12.10 -1.46 0.84
CA ARG A 96 -11.26 -1.15 -0.33
C ARG A 96 -11.90 -1.59 -1.63
N VAL A 97 -11.61 -0.86 -2.69
CA VAL A 97 -11.93 -1.21 -4.07
C VAL A 97 -10.66 -1.16 -4.92
N VAL A 98 -10.54 -2.09 -5.85
CA VAL A 98 -9.54 -2.01 -6.92
C VAL A 98 -10.14 -1.14 -8.03
N LEU A 99 -9.43 -0.10 -8.43
CA LEU A 99 -9.88 0.78 -9.51
C LEU A 99 -9.68 0.12 -10.87
N GLU A 100 -10.52 0.51 -11.84
CA GLU A 100 -10.34 0.10 -13.22
C GLU A 100 -9.02 0.65 -13.79
N THR A 101 -8.22 -0.23 -14.37
CA THR A 101 -7.00 0.17 -15.08
C THR A 101 -7.35 0.72 -16.46
N LEU A 102 -7.22 2.03 -16.65
CA LEU A 102 -7.35 2.67 -17.96
C LEU A 102 -6.02 2.68 -18.74
N LEU A 103 -4.88 2.78 -18.04
CA LEU A 103 -3.54 2.77 -18.61
C LEU A 103 -2.54 2.21 -17.59
N ASP A 104 -1.71 1.26 -18.00
CA ASP A 104 -0.61 0.73 -17.20
C ASP A 104 0.66 0.67 -18.06
N VAL A 105 1.60 1.56 -17.78
CA VAL A 105 2.86 1.68 -18.52
C VAL A 105 4.02 1.84 -17.55
N ASP A 106 5.17 1.28 -17.91
CA ASP A 106 6.44 1.51 -17.23
C ASP A 106 7.61 1.40 -18.22
N ARG A 107 8.79 1.72 -17.70
CA ARG A 107 10.05 1.70 -18.43
C ARG A 107 11.08 0.79 -17.75
N PHE A 108 10.66 -0.17 -16.92
CA PHE A 108 11.59 -1.02 -16.17
C PHE A 108 12.48 -1.86 -17.08
N SER A 109 11.95 -2.33 -18.20
CA SER A 109 12.73 -3.04 -19.22
C SER A 109 13.73 -2.16 -19.99
N LYS A 110 13.71 -0.84 -19.77
CA LYS A 110 14.57 0.15 -20.43
C LYS A 110 15.53 0.83 -19.45
N LEU A 111 15.58 0.39 -18.19
CA LEU A 111 16.48 0.89 -17.15
C LEU A 111 17.67 -0.05 -16.98
#